data_AF-A0A853JAY7-F1
#
_entry.id   AF-A0A853JAY7-F1
#
_cell.length_a   1.000
_cell.length_b   1.000
_cell.length_c   1.000
_cell.angle_alpha   90.00
_cell.angle_beta   90.00
_cell.angle_gamma   90.00
#
_symmetry.space_group_name_H-M   'P 1'
#
loop_
_entity.id
_entity.type
_entity.pdbx_description
1 polymer ?
#
loop_
_entity_poly.entity_id
_entity_poly.type
_entity_poly.pdbx_seq_one_letter_code
_entity_poly.pdbx_strand_id
1 'polypeptide(L)'
;MKRALARSVSILGHPLLMLPLALLLPAAVGGMPGTAPTAVAFAAAAALVMGWSWRRVRTGRWAHVDASAADERRSLHRFLLPVLAAAAILALRATPGVSAYLALSALIVAAAVLSSRWCKLSLHAAFAVFCALMLLRWSAWAGAAALAFATAVLWSRLALARHRPRDLFAGIAAGAAAAALSWPLVPQWPAP
;
A
#
# COMPACT_ATOMS: atom_id res chain seq x y z
N MET A 1 23.03 5.13 -13.86
CA MET A 1 22.27 6.15 -13.09
C MET A 1 20.75 5.90 -13.10
N LYS A 2 20.06 5.84 -14.26
CA LYS A 2 18.59 5.66 -14.34
C LYS A 2 18.03 4.46 -13.55
N ARG A 3 18.68 3.28 -13.60
CA ARG A 3 18.26 2.09 -12.84
C ARG A 3 18.39 2.24 -11.32
N ALA A 4 19.45 2.91 -10.85
CA ALA A 4 19.64 3.14 -9.41
C ALA A 4 18.58 4.09 -8.87
N LEU A 5 18.30 5.19 -9.58
CA LEU A 5 17.22 6.12 -9.24
C LEU A 5 15.85 5.42 -9.21
N ALA A 6 15.53 4.64 -10.24
CA ALA A 6 14.28 3.88 -10.28
C ALA A 6 14.16 2.88 -9.12
N ARG A 7 15.28 2.30 -8.67
CA ARG A 7 15.31 1.39 -7.51
C ARG A 7 15.09 2.14 -6.20
N SER A 8 15.71 3.29 -6.00
CA SER A 8 15.50 4.14 -4.81
C SER A 8 14.05 4.60 -4.72
N VAL A 9 13.50 5.15 -5.81
CA VAL A 9 12.07 5.51 -5.89
C VAL A 9 11.19 4.29 -5.64
N SER A 10 11.60 3.12 -6.13
CA SER A 10 10.85 1.89 -5.91
C SER A 10 10.78 1.46 -4.43
N ILE A 11 11.89 1.63 -3.69
CA ILE A 11 12.00 1.28 -2.28
C ILE A 11 11.21 2.29 -1.43
N LEU A 12 11.35 3.57 -1.72
CA LEU A 12 10.59 4.63 -1.02
C LEU A 12 9.08 4.52 -1.31
N GLY A 13 8.71 4.10 -2.51
CA GLY A 13 7.33 3.87 -2.92
C GLY A 13 6.76 2.52 -2.49
N HIS A 14 7.43 1.78 -1.61
CA HIS A 14 6.95 0.47 -1.21
C HIS A 14 5.63 0.62 -0.42
N PRO A 15 4.58 -0.17 -0.71
CA PRO A 15 3.29 -0.11 0.01
C PRO A 15 3.38 -0.22 1.53
N LEU A 16 4.36 -0.97 2.06
CA LEU A 16 4.61 -1.11 3.49
C LEU A 16 5.08 0.19 4.16
N LEU A 17 5.61 1.14 3.38
CA LEU A 17 6.00 2.46 3.86
C LEU A 17 4.93 3.51 3.55
N MET A 18 4.39 3.49 2.33
CA MET A 18 3.44 4.50 1.87
C MET A 18 2.14 4.51 2.67
N LEU A 19 1.56 3.34 2.94
CA LEU A 19 0.27 3.26 3.64
C LEU A 19 0.38 3.75 5.10
N PRO A 20 1.34 3.29 5.92
CA PRO A 20 1.53 3.85 7.25
C PRO A 20 1.82 5.35 7.23
N LEU A 21 2.69 5.81 6.32
CA LEU A 21 3.02 7.24 6.24
C LEU A 21 1.79 8.09 5.93
N ALA A 22 0.99 7.67 4.96
CA ALA A 22 -0.20 8.40 4.56
C ALA A 22 -1.26 8.44 5.67
N LEU A 23 -1.35 7.42 6.51
CA LEU A 23 -2.32 7.35 7.63
C LEU A 23 -1.81 8.02 8.91
N LEU A 24 -0.54 7.84 9.25
CA LEU A 24 0.04 8.32 10.50
C LEU A 24 0.38 9.81 10.42
N LEU A 25 0.71 10.35 9.25
CA LEU A 25 1.04 11.77 9.12
C LEU A 25 -0.16 12.68 9.48
N PRO A 26 -1.36 12.53 8.88
CA PRO A 26 -2.54 13.30 9.30
C PRO A 26 -2.93 13.04 10.76
N ALA A 27 -2.78 11.79 11.22
CA ALA A 27 -3.11 11.42 12.60
C ALA A 27 -2.19 12.09 13.64
N ALA A 28 -0.89 12.15 13.36
CA ALA A 28 0.10 12.79 14.21
C ALA A 28 -0.08 14.31 14.21
N VAL A 29 -0.26 14.92 13.04
CA VAL A 29 -0.50 16.38 12.90
C VAL A 29 -1.79 16.79 13.61
N GLY A 30 -2.86 16.03 13.45
CA GLY A 30 -4.15 16.29 14.10
C GLY A 30 -4.22 15.87 15.57
N GLY A 31 -3.13 15.39 16.18
CA GLY A 31 -3.09 14.98 17.58
C GLY A 31 -4.05 13.84 17.94
N MET A 32 -4.37 12.95 16.98
CA MET A 32 -5.39 11.92 17.20
C MET A 32 -4.93 10.91 18.26
N PRO A 33 -5.79 10.57 19.24
CA PRO A 33 -5.49 9.52 20.21
C PRO A 33 -5.30 8.18 19.49
N GLY A 34 -4.38 7.35 19.99
CA GLY A 34 -4.08 6.06 19.39
C GLY A 34 -3.10 6.09 18.21
N THR A 35 -2.56 7.26 17.82
CA THR A 35 -1.54 7.35 16.75
C THR A 35 -0.29 6.51 17.05
N ALA A 36 0.25 6.59 18.27
CA ALA A 36 1.42 5.81 18.68
C ALA A 36 1.18 4.28 18.65
N PRO A 37 0.14 3.72 19.29
CA PRO A 37 -0.11 2.28 19.18
C PRO A 37 -0.43 1.84 17.75
N THR A 38 -1.10 2.66 16.93
CA THR A 38 -1.28 2.37 15.50
C THR A 38 0.05 2.34 14.74
N ALA A 39 0.98 3.24 15.05
CA ALA A 39 2.32 3.23 14.45
C ALA A 39 3.10 1.95 14.81
N VAL A 40 3.02 1.53 16.08
CA VAL A 40 3.60 0.25 16.55
C VAL A 40 2.95 -0.94 15.84
N ALA A 41 1.64 -0.94 15.67
CA ALA A 41 0.93 -1.99 14.94
C ALA A 41 1.36 -2.09 13.48
N PHE A 42 1.54 -0.96 12.79
CA PHE A 42 2.08 -0.94 11.43
C PHE A 42 3.52 -1.46 11.37
N ALA A 43 4.38 -1.06 12.32
CA ALA A 43 5.75 -1.55 12.40
C ALA A 43 5.80 -3.08 12.65
N ALA A 44 4.95 -3.58 13.54
CA ALA A 44 4.82 -5.01 13.82
C ALA A 44 4.31 -5.79 12.59
N ALA A 45 3.30 -5.27 11.89
CA ALA A 45 2.79 -5.87 10.66
C ALA A 45 3.85 -5.88 9.55
N ALA A 46 4.60 -4.79 9.38
CA ALA A 46 5.70 -4.71 8.43
C ALA A 46 6.81 -5.73 8.77
N ALA A 47 7.20 -5.82 10.04
CA ALA A 47 8.17 -6.81 10.52
C ALA A 47 7.69 -8.26 10.28
N LEU A 48 6.40 -8.54 10.51
CA LEU A 48 5.80 -9.85 10.25
C LEU A 48 5.87 -10.21 8.77
N VAL A 49 5.45 -9.32 7.87
CA VAL A 49 5.46 -9.55 6.42
C VAL A 49 6.88 -9.70 5.89
N MET A 50 7.81 -8.85 6.34
CA MET A 50 9.22 -8.92 5.94
C MET A 50 9.91 -10.17 6.49
N GLY A 51 9.68 -10.51 7.77
CA GLY A 51 10.21 -11.70 8.39
C GLY A 51 9.72 -12.99 7.72
N TRP A 52 8.43 -13.05 7.39
CA TRP A 52 7.87 -14.19 6.64
C TRP A 52 8.49 -14.30 5.24
N SER A 53 8.57 -13.19 4.50
CA SER A 53 9.18 -13.15 3.16
C SER A 53 10.65 -13.58 3.19
N TRP A 54 11.40 -13.13 4.20
CA TRP A 54 12.79 -13.52 4.41
C TRP A 54 12.96 -15.01 4.75
N ARG A 55 12.08 -15.57 5.60
CA ARG A 55 12.07 -17.02 5.88
C ARG A 55 11.79 -17.84 4.62
N ARG A 56 10.93 -17.36 3.71
CA ARG A 56 10.66 -18.03 2.43
C ARG A 56 11.90 -18.05 1.52
N VAL A 57 12.68 -16.96 1.50
CA VAL A 57 13.95 -16.92 0.76
C VAL A 57 14.99 -17.84 1.39
N ARG A 58 15.16 -17.79 2.72
CA ARG A 58 16.12 -18.66 3.43
C ARG A 58 15.84 -20.15 3.30
N THR A 59 14.57 -20.53 3.13
CA THR A 59 14.16 -21.93 2.93
C THR A 59 14.25 -22.38 1.47
N GLY A 60 14.81 -21.55 0.58
CA GLY A 60 14.95 -21.83 -0.85
C GLY A 60 13.62 -21.84 -1.62
N ARG A 61 12.52 -21.46 -0.96
CA ARG A 61 11.18 -21.48 -1.57
C ARG A 61 10.97 -20.29 -2.51
N TRP A 62 11.63 -19.17 -2.24
CA TRP A 62 11.60 -17.95 -3.03
C TRP A 62 13.01 -17.52 -3.41
N ALA A 63 13.17 -16.93 -4.59
CA ALA A 63 14.43 -16.35 -5.06
C ALA A 63 14.68 -14.95 -4.45
N HIS A 64 13.63 -14.18 -4.18
CA HIS A 64 13.75 -12.80 -3.68
C HIS A 64 12.68 -12.43 -2.65
N VAL A 65 13.03 -11.54 -1.73
CA VAL A 65 12.15 -11.05 -0.64
C VAL A 65 10.94 -10.28 -1.20
N ASP A 66 11.13 -9.57 -2.32
CA ASP A 66 10.07 -8.78 -2.99
C ASP A 66 9.06 -9.63 -3.76
N ALA A 67 9.13 -10.97 -3.68
CA ALA A 67 8.27 -11.90 -4.41
C ALA A 67 8.21 -11.56 -5.92
N SER A 68 9.32 -11.80 -6.63
CA SER A 68 9.44 -11.44 -8.05
C SER A 68 8.79 -12.43 -9.01
N ALA A 69 8.60 -13.69 -8.62
CA ALA A 69 7.93 -14.70 -9.44
C ALA A 69 6.40 -14.72 -9.20
N ALA A 70 5.64 -15.33 -10.12
CA ALA A 70 4.17 -15.27 -10.09
C ALA A 70 3.55 -16.07 -8.93
N ASP A 71 4.14 -17.22 -8.64
CA ASP A 71 3.85 -18.09 -7.50
C ASP A 71 4.24 -17.42 -6.16
N GLU A 72 5.40 -16.75 -6.11
CA GLU A 72 5.83 -15.97 -4.94
C GLU A 72 4.82 -14.86 -4.63
N ARG A 73 4.43 -14.06 -5.64
CA ARG A 73 3.43 -13.00 -5.48
C ARG A 73 2.09 -13.54 -5.00
N ARG A 74 1.63 -14.65 -5.60
CA ARG A 74 0.36 -15.27 -5.21
C ARG A 74 0.41 -15.72 -3.75
N SER A 75 1.53 -16.31 -3.33
CA SER A 75 1.75 -16.69 -1.93
C SER A 75 1.82 -15.46 -1.02
N LEU A 76 2.48 -14.37 -1.43
CA LEU A 76 2.54 -13.13 -0.66
C LEU A 76 1.16 -12.49 -0.50
N HIS A 77 0.38 -12.36 -1.57
CA HIS A 77 -0.95 -11.75 -1.50
C HIS A 77 -1.91 -12.58 -0.64
N ARG A 78 -1.84 -13.92 -0.72
CA ARG A 78 -2.62 -14.83 0.14
C ARG A 78 -2.25 -14.72 1.62
N PHE A 79 -1.01 -14.38 1.93
CA PHE A 79 -0.57 -14.11 3.29
C PHE A 79 -0.96 -12.69 3.75
N LEU A 80 -0.79 -11.70 2.87
CA LEU A 80 -1.04 -10.29 3.18
C LEU A 80 -2.53 -9.99 3.38
N LEU A 81 -3.41 -10.64 2.61
CA LEU A 81 -4.86 -10.43 2.69
C LEU A 81 -5.44 -10.69 4.10
N PRO A 82 -5.25 -11.87 4.73
CA PRO A 82 -5.75 -12.12 6.07
C PRO A 82 -5.07 -11.24 7.12
N VAL A 83 -3.79 -10.86 6.95
CA VAL A 83 -3.10 -9.92 7.85
C VAL A 83 -3.78 -8.55 7.83
N LEU A 84 -4.07 -8.01 6.64
CA LEU A 84 -4.77 -6.72 6.52
C LEU A 84 -6.22 -6.80 7.02
N ALA A 85 -6.92 -7.90 6.74
CA ALA A 85 -8.28 -8.11 7.21
C ALA A 85 -8.34 -8.20 8.75
N ALA A 86 -7.44 -8.97 9.37
CA ALA A 86 -7.33 -9.07 10.82
C ALA A 86 -6.97 -7.71 11.44
N ALA A 87 -6.02 -6.98 10.86
CA ALA A 87 -5.66 -5.63 11.30
C ALA A 87 -6.85 -4.67 11.21
N ALA A 88 -7.64 -4.73 10.14
CA ALA A 88 -8.86 -3.94 10.00
C ALA A 88 -9.88 -4.25 11.10
N ILE A 89 -10.14 -5.54 11.38
CA ILE A 89 -11.07 -5.97 12.43
C ILE A 89 -10.60 -5.51 13.81
N LEU A 90 -9.32 -5.70 14.13
CA LEU A 90 -8.74 -5.27 15.40
C LEU A 90 -8.81 -3.73 15.57
N ALA A 91 -8.68 -2.99 14.48
CA ALA A 91 -8.76 -1.53 14.49
C ALA A 91 -10.20 -0.98 14.63
N LEU A 92 -11.26 -1.79 14.44
CA LEU A 92 -12.66 -1.32 14.46
C LEU A 92 -13.01 -0.54 15.73
N ARG A 93 -12.48 -0.99 16.88
CA ARG A 93 -12.78 -0.38 18.19
C ARG A 93 -11.78 0.68 18.61
N ALA A 94 -10.55 0.61 18.11
CA ALA A 94 -9.47 1.51 18.52
C ALA A 94 -9.42 2.78 17.67
N THR A 95 -9.50 2.62 16.34
CA THR A 95 -9.33 3.71 15.37
C THR A 95 -10.21 3.45 14.13
N PRO A 96 -11.51 3.75 14.18
CA PRO A 96 -12.47 3.41 13.11
C PRO A 96 -12.06 3.88 11.72
N GLY A 97 -11.45 5.08 11.62
CA GLY A 97 -10.93 5.59 10.34
C GLY A 97 -9.80 4.72 9.77
N VAL A 98 -8.85 4.31 10.60
CA VAL A 98 -7.75 3.42 10.21
C VAL A 98 -8.28 2.04 9.80
N SER A 99 -9.28 1.52 10.52
CA SER A 99 -9.94 0.25 10.18
C SER A 99 -10.49 0.26 8.75
N ALA A 100 -11.19 1.32 8.34
CA ALA A 100 -11.71 1.44 6.99
C ALA A 100 -10.61 1.48 5.92
N TYR A 101 -9.50 2.20 6.15
CA TYR A 101 -8.36 2.18 5.22
C TYR A 101 -7.67 0.83 5.13
N LEU A 102 -7.56 0.11 6.24
CA LEU A 102 -7.03 -1.25 6.25
C LEU A 102 -7.95 -2.21 5.50
N ALA A 103 -9.27 -2.08 5.66
CA ALA A 103 -10.27 -2.86 4.93
C ALA A 103 -10.20 -2.58 3.41
N LEU A 104 -10.09 -1.32 3.01
CA LEU A 104 -9.90 -0.93 1.60
C LEU A 104 -8.56 -1.40 1.04
N SER A 105 -7.50 -1.41 1.86
CA SER A 105 -6.21 -1.99 1.50
C SER A 105 -6.31 -3.50 1.28
N ALA A 106 -7.05 -4.20 2.14
CA ALA A 106 -7.37 -5.61 1.96
C ALA A 106 -8.17 -5.85 0.67
N LEU A 107 -9.12 -4.96 0.34
CA LEU A 107 -9.88 -5.02 -0.91
C LEU A 107 -9.00 -4.84 -2.15
N ILE A 108 -8.01 -3.93 -2.13
CA ILE A 108 -7.02 -3.80 -3.22
C ILE A 108 -6.24 -5.11 -3.38
N VAL A 109 -5.77 -5.71 -2.29
CA VAL A 109 -5.04 -6.99 -2.34
C VAL A 109 -5.94 -8.12 -2.83
N ALA A 110 -7.20 -8.17 -2.40
CA ALA A 110 -8.19 -9.13 -2.88
C ALA A 110 -8.42 -8.99 -4.39
N ALA A 111 -8.57 -7.75 -4.88
CA ALA A 111 -8.68 -7.47 -6.31
C ALA A 111 -7.44 -7.99 -7.07
N ALA A 112 -6.23 -7.79 -6.53
CA ALA A 112 -5.00 -8.32 -7.12
C ALA A 112 -4.95 -9.87 -7.14
N VAL A 113 -5.50 -10.54 -6.11
CA VAL A 113 -5.62 -12.01 -6.07
C VAL A 113 -6.62 -12.50 -7.12
N LEU A 114 -7.80 -11.89 -7.17
CA LEU A 114 -8.87 -12.26 -8.11
C LEU A 114 -8.47 -11.99 -9.55
N SER A 115 -7.82 -10.86 -9.82
CA SER A 115 -7.38 -10.47 -11.16
C SER A 115 -6.14 -11.22 -11.64
N SER A 116 -5.47 -12.00 -10.77
CA SER A 116 -4.15 -12.58 -11.02
C SER A 116 -4.06 -13.51 -12.24
N ARG A 117 -5.20 -14.07 -12.70
CA ARG A 117 -5.27 -14.92 -13.90
C ARG A 117 -5.31 -14.14 -15.22
N TRP A 118 -5.67 -12.86 -15.19
CA TRP A 118 -5.79 -12.02 -16.39
C TRP A 118 -4.78 -10.87 -16.42
N CYS A 119 -4.48 -10.28 -15.27
CA CYS A 119 -3.66 -9.07 -15.17
C CYS A 119 -2.77 -9.09 -13.92
N LYS A 120 -1.50 -8.71 -14.08
CA LYS A 120 -0.54 -8.59 -12.98
C LYS A 120 -0.70 -7.22 -12.33
N LEU A 121 -1.83 -7.01 -11.65
CA LEU A 121 -2.16 -5.73 -11.02
C LEU A 121 -0.99 -5.21 -10.16
N SER A 122 -0.57 -3.98 -10.42
CA SER A 122 0.55 -3.38 -9.69
C SER A 122 0.11 -2.84 -8.35
N LEU A 123 0.42 -3.55 -7.26
CA LEU A 123 0.16 -3.06 -5.89
C LEU A 123 0.88 -1.74 -5.61
N HIS A 124 2.06 -1.51 -6.18
CA HIS A 124 2.77 -0.23 -6.05
C HIS A 124 1.97 0.92 -6.64
N ALA A 125 1.41 0.74 -7.85
CA ALA A 125 0.56 1.76 -8.46
C ALA A 125 -0.74 1.95 -7.67
N ALA A 126 -1.39 0.86 -7.25
CA ALA A 126 -2.63 0.91 -6.50
C ALA A 126 -2.47 1.66 -5.16
N PHE A 127 -1.48 1.27 -4.35
CA PHE A 127 -1.25 1.93 -3.06
C PHE A 127 -0.74 3.37 -3.21
N ALA A 128 0.11 3.66 -4.20
CA ALA A 128 0.58 5.03 -4.41
C ALA A 128 -0.57 5.98 -4.77
N VAL A 129 -1.46 5.58 -5.70
CA VAL A 129 -2.64 6.36 -6.06
C VAL A 129 -3.62 6.47 -4.90
N PHE A 130 -3.89 5.36 -4.21
CA PHE A 130 -4.77 5.35 -3.05
C PHE A 130 -4.31 6.32 -1.96
N CYS A 131 -3.02 6.25 -1.58
CA CYS A 131 -2.43 7.15 -0.58
C CYS A 131 -2.42 8.60 -1.04
N ALA A 132 -2.12 8.86 -2.32
CA ALA A 132 -2.08 10.21 -2.85
C ALA A 132 -3.46 10.89 -2.85
N LEU A 133 -4.51 10.18 -3.26
CA LEU A 133 -5.88 10.71 -3.23
C LEU A 133 -6.40 10.86 -1.80
N MET A 134 -6.03 9.97 -0.90
CA MET A 134 -6.32 10.11 0.53
C MET A 134 -5.68 11.38 1.11
N LEU A 135 -4.40 11.62 0.81
CA LEU A 135 -3.70 12.83 1.24
C LEU A 135 -4.25 14.09 0.56
N LEU A 136 -4.71 13.99 -0.69
CA LEU A 136 -5.37 15.10 -1.39
C LEU A 136 -6.66 15.54 -0.70
N ARG A 137 -7.42 14.58 -0.15
CA ARG A 137 -8.61 14.86 0.65
C ARG A 137 -8.25 15.57 1.97
N TRP A 138 -7.09 15.28 2.56
CA TRP A 138 -6.65 15.90 3.80
C TRP A 138 -6.01 17.28 3.59
N SER A 139 -5.13 17.42 2.59
CA SER A 139 -4.45 18.67 2.24
C SER A 139 -4.08 18.67 0.76
N ALA A 140 -4.48 19.72 0.05
CA ALA A 140 -4.21 19.86 -1.38
C ALA A 140 -2.70 19.77 -1.70
N TRP A 141 -1.86 20.38 -0.86
CA TRP A 141 -0.40 20.36 -1.00
C TRP A 141 0.18 18.96 -0.75
N ALA A 142 -0.24 18.30 0.33
CA ALA A 142 0.22 16.94 0.63
C ALA A 142 -0.21 15.94 -0.46
N GLY A 143 -1.44 16.07 -0.96
CA GLY A 143 -1.94 15.28 -2.07
C GLY A 143 -1.21 15.53 -3.38
N ALA A 144 -0.96 16.78 -3.74
CA ALA A 144 -0.20 17.13 -4.95
C ALA A 144 1.22 16.56 -4.91
N ALA A 145 1.92 16.69 -3.77
CA ALA A 145 3.24 16.10 -3.56
C ALA A 145 3.18 14.56 -3.66
N ALA A 146 2.17 13.93 -3.06
CA ALA A 146 1.97 12.49 -3.12
C ALA A 146 1.63 12.00 -4.54
N LEU A 147 0.87 12.76 -5.34
CA LEU A 147 0.58 12.45 -6.74
C LEU A 147 1.83 12.56 -7.62
N ALA A 148 2.65 13.58 -7.41
CA ALA A 148 3.95 13.71 -8.07
C ALA A 148 4.85 12.51 -7.75
N PHE A 149 4.90 12.12 -6.47
CA PHE A 149 5.64 10.94 -6.04
C PHE A 149 5.04 9.63 -6.61
N ALA A 150 3.72 9.48 -6.64
CA ALA A 150 3.06 8.34 -7.27
C ALA A 150 3.44 8.22 -8.75
N THR A 151 3.49 9.34 -9.47
CA THR A 151 3.96 9.37 -10.87
C THR A 151 5.39 8.86 -11.00
N ALA A 152 6.29 9.26 -10.08
CA ALA A 152 7.65 8.74 -10.03
C ALA A 152 7.69 7.22 -9.73
N VAL A 153 6.83 6.72 -8.85
CA VAL A 153 6.69 5.28 -8.54
C VAL A 153 6.21 4.49 -9.76
N LEU A 154 5.21 5.00 -10.48
CA LEU A 154 4.69 4.40 -11.72
C LEU A 154 5.79 4.32 -12.79
N TRP A 155 6.51 5.42 -13.00
CA TRP A 155 7.67 5.46 -13.90
C TRP A 155 8.72 4.44 -13.47
N SER A 156 9.02 4.33 -12.18
CA SER A 156 10.00 3.37 -11.67
C SER A 156 9.64 1.92 -11.99
N ARG A 157 8.34 1.56 -11.97
CA ARG A 157 7.88 0.22 -12.35
C ARG A 157 8.08 -0.09 -13.83
N LEU A 158 7.86 0.90 -14.70
CA LEU A 158 8.14 0.77 -16.14
C LEU A 158 9.64 0.70 -16.42
N ALA A 159 10.42 1.60 -15.83
CA ALA A 159 11.87 1.68 -16.02
C ALA A 159 12.62 0.43 -15.53
N LEU A 160 12.10 -0.25 -14.50
CA LEU A 160 12.63 -1.52 -14.01
C LEU A 160 12.03 -2.75 -14.72
N ALA A 161 11.22 -2.55 -15.76
CA ALA A 161 10.52 -3.59 -16.52
C ALA A 161 9.73 -4.58 -15.63
N ARG A 162 9.19 -4.11 -14.50
CA ARG A 162 8.47 -4.96 -13.54
C ARG A 162 7.00 -5.16 -13.92
N HIS A 163 6.42 -4.23 -14.67
CA HIS A 163 5.02 -4.23 -15.10
C HIS A 163 4.87 -3.68 -16.51
N ARG A 164 3.81 -4.10 -17.21
CA ARG A 164 3.37 -3.50 -18.48
C ARG A 164 2.40 -2.33 -18.20
N PRO A 165 2.19 -1.38 -19.13
CA PRO A 165 1.25 -0.28 -18.93
C PRO A 165 -0.15 -0.73 -18.49
N ARG A 166 -0.70 -1.81 -19.07
CA ARG A 166 -1.99 -2.39 -18.66
C ARG A 166 -2.08 -2.76 -17.18
N ASP A 167 -0.97 -3.27 -16.63
CA ASP A 167 -0.88 -3.73 -15.25
C ASP A 167 -0.86 -2.55 -14.28
N LEU A 168 -0.31 -1.41 -14.74
CA LEU A 168 -0.33 -0.14 -14.02
C LEU A 168 -1.70 0.49 -14.07
N PHE A 169 -2.36 0.53 -15.23
CA PHE A 169 -3.73 1.04 -15.33
C PHE A 169 -4.70 0.29 -14.43
N ALA A 170 -4.61 -1.04 -14.37
CA ALA A 170 -5.40 -1.84 -13.44
C ALA A 170 -5.09 -1.49 -11.97
N GLY A 171 -3.82 -1.24 -11.64
CA GLY A 171 -3.42 -0.79 -10.31
C GLY A 171 -3.97 0.59 -9.96
N ILE A 172 -3.81 1.57 -10.86
CA ILE A 172 -4.33 2.94 -10.73
C ILE A 172 -5.85 2.90 -10.51
N ALA A 173 -6.58 2.14 -11.34
CA ALA A 173 -8.03 2.01 -11.23
C ALA A 173 -8.45 1.42 -9.87
N ALA A 174 -7.77 0.37 -9.40
CA ALA A 174 -8.05 -0.21 -8.08
C ALA A 174 -7.77 0.76 -6.93
N GLY A 175 -6.64 1.49 -7.00
CA GLY A 175 -6.29 2.50 -5.99
C GLY A 175 -7.26 3.68 -5.98
N ALA A 176 -7.65 4.18 -7.15
CA ALA A 176 -8.62 5.26 -7.31
C ALA A 176 -10.02 4.83 -6.83
N ALA A 177 -10.47 3.62 -7.16
CA ALA A 177 -11.74 3.09 -6.68
C ALA A 177 -11.75 2.93 -5.16
N ALA A 178 -10.67 2.43 -4.56
CA ALA A 178 -10.55 2.35 -3.10
C ALA A 178 -10.57 3.73 -2.45
N ALA A 179 -9.88 4.73 -3.03
CA ALA A 179 -9.94 6.11 -2.54
C ALA A 179 -11.35 6.68 -2.65
N ALA A 180 -12.02 6.42 -3.77
CA ALA A 180 -13.39 6.84 -4.01
C ALA A 180 -14.36 6.29 -2.95
N LEU A 181 -14.25 5.00 -2.67
CA LEU A 181 -15.02 4.31 -1.64
C LEU A 181 -14.70 4.82 -0.22
N SER A 182 -13.50 5.35 0.03
CA SER A 182 -13.15 5.92 1.33
C SER A 182 -13.88 7.22 1.64
N TRP A 183 -14.35 7.98 0.63
CA TRP A 183 -15.02 9.27 0.85
C TRP A 183 -16.23 9.19 1.78
N PRO A 184 -17.23 8.34 1.51
CA PRO A 184 -18.39 8.19 2.39
C PRO A 184 -18.08 7.39 3.66
N LEU A 185 -17.06 6.52 3.65
CA LEU A 185 -16.80 5.58 4.74
C LEU A 185 -15.95 6.17 5.88
N VAL A 186 -15.13 7.18 5.57
CA VAL A 186 -14.20 7.75 6.55
C VAL A 186 -14.42 9.24 6.71
N PRO A 187 -14.61 9.74 7.94
CA PRO A 187 -14.61 11.16 8.23
C PRO A 187 -13.33 11.83 7.75
N GLN A 188 -13.43 13.09 7.34
CA GLN A 188 -12.23 13.88 7.02
C GLN A 188 -11.38 14.02 8.29
N TRP A 189 -10.06 13.85 8.15
CA TRP A 189 -9.12 14.23 9.20
C TRP A 189 -9.28 15.72 9.49
N PRO A 190 -8.96 16.15 10.72
CA PRO A 190 -8.76 17.56 11.00
C PRO A 190 -7.82 18.15 9.94
N ALA A 191 -8.24 19.27 9.35
CA ALA A 191 -7.37 20.02 8.45
C ALA A 191 -6.11 20.44 9.23
N PRO A 192 -4.92 20.44 8.58
CA PRO A 192 -3.68 20.91 9.20
C PRO A 192 -3.74 22.41 9.54
#